data_AF-A0A4Q3BKC6-F1
#
_entry.id   AF-A0A4Q3BKC6-F1
#
_cell.length_a   1.000
_cell.length_b   1.000
_cell.length_c   1.000
_cell.angle_alpha   90.00
_cell.angle_beta   90.00
_cell.angle_gamma   90.00
#
_symmetry.space_group_name_H-M   'P 1'
#
loop_
_entity.id
_entity.type
_entity.pdbx_description
1 polymer ?
#
loop_
_entity_poly.entity_id
_entity_poly.type
_entity_poly.pdbx_seq_one_letter_code
_entity_poly.pdbx_strand_id
1 'polypeptide(L)'
;MQTKIENDLGLAGDDNLELLELFVKKYQLDARGFDYSKHFLSEGELFNSGATLWALLSIPLFLLFWTIKFLTFGKLDLMKFKFWPDEDHYKADLTFGDMLTWYLTGKYKLRNEVKFICN
;
A
#
# COMPACT_ATOMS: atom_id res chain seq x y z
N MET A 1 7.33 1.99 3.66
CA MET A 1 6.58 3.25 3.50
C MET A 1 5.36 3.09 4.39
N GLN A 2 5.23 3.88 5.45
CA GLN A 2 4.08 3.77 6.37
C GLN A 2 2.94 4.66 5.86
N THR A 3 1.72 4.13 5.83
CA THR A 3 0.51 4.91 5.49
C THR A 3 0.19 5.92 6.60
N LYS A 4 -0.57 6.97 6.32
CA LYS A 4 -1.01 7.92 7.35
C LYS A 4 -1.87 7.27 8.41
N ILE A 5 -2.74 6.33 8.03
CA ILE A 5 -3.54 5.59 9.01
C ILE A 5 -2.66 4.68 9.88
N GLU A 6 -1.60 4.08 9.33
CA GLU A 6 -0.60 3.32 10.11
C GLU A 6 0.08 4.22 11.14
N ASN A 7 0.41 5.46 10.77
CA ASN A 7 0.97 6.43 11.72
C ASN A 7 -0.04 6.85 12.80
N ASP A 8 -1.31 7.01 12.42
CA ASP A 8 -2.36 7.47 13.33
C ASP A 8 -2.80 6.37 14.32
N LEU A 9 -2.90 5.11 13.85
CA LEU A 9 -3.54 4.01 14.57
C LEU A 9 -2.59 2.85 14.90
N GLY A 10 -1.41 2.77 14.28
CA GLY A 10 -0.48 1.66 14.45
C GLY A 10 -0.93 0.34 13.81
N LEU A 11 -1.91 0.39 12.90
CA LEU A 11 -2.48 -0.78 12.20
C LEU A 11 -2.04 -0.78 10.74
N ALA A 12 -1.63 -1.93 10.21
CA ALA A 12 -1.06 -2.08 8.87
C ALA A 12 -1.72 -3.24 8.11
N GLY A 13 -1.62 -3.23 6.78
CA GLY A 13 -2.05 -4.36 5.95
C GLY A 13 -3.53 -4.71 6.14
N ASP A 14 -3.83 -6.00 6.31
CA ASP A 14 -5.20 -6.49 6.47
C ASP A 14 -5.87 -6.02 7.79
N ASP A 15 -5.11 -5.61 8.81
CA ASP A 15 -5.66 -5.04 10.05
C ASP A 15 -6.44 -3.73 9.76
N ASN A 16 -6.03 -2.97 8.74
CA ASN A 16 -6.73 -1.76 8.32
C ASN A 16 -8.07 -2.09 7.64
N LEU A 17 -8.16 -3.19 6.90
CA LEU A 17 -9.39 -3.66 6.29
C LEU A 17 -10.41 -4.03 7.36
N GLU A 18 -9.99 -4.88 8.31
CA GLU A 18 -10.87 -5.34 9.40
C GLU A 18 -11.37 -4.17 10.24
N LEU A 19 -10.48 -3.23 10.59
CA LEU A 19 -10.85 -1.99 11.29
C LEU A 19 -11.95 -1.23 10.52
N LEU A 20 -11.75 -1.00 9.21
CA LEU A 20 -12.69 -0.23 8.39
C LEU A 20 -14.05 -0.92 8.25
N GLU A 21 -14.07 -2.24 8.08
CA GLU A 21 -15.31 -3.02 8.03
C GLU A 21 -16.07 -2.93 9.36
N LEU A 22 -15.38 -3.08 10.49
CA LEU A 22 -15.96 -2.94 11.82
C LEU A 22 -16.44 -1.51 12.07
N PHE A 23 -15.70 -0.50 11.64
CA PHE A 23 -16.05 0.91 11.75
C PHE A 23 -17.35 1.22 11.01
N VAL A 24 -17.43 0.85 9.72
CA VAL A 24 -18.62 1.05 8.89
C VAL A 24 -19.83 0.32 9.46
N LYS A 25 -19.65 -0.94 9.87
CA LYS A 25 -20.74 -1.76 10.42
C LYS A 25 -21.24 -1.25 11.76
N LYS A 26 -20.33 -0.90 12.68
CA LYS A 26 -20.68 -0.44 14.04
C LYS A 26 -21.47 0.86 14.02
N TYR A 27 -21.13 1.78 13.11
CA TYR A 27 -21.77 3.09 13.02
C TYR A 27 -22.80 3.19 11.87
N GLN A 28 -23.11 2.09 11.19
CA GLN A 28 -24.07 2.01 10.07
C GLN A 28 -23.80 3.08 8.99
N LEU A 29 -22.53 3.25 8.62
CA LEU A 29 -22.09 4.30 7.71
C LEU A 29 -22.34 3.92 6.25
N ASP A 30 -22.60 4.94 5.41
CA ASP A 30 -22.68 4.76 3.96
C ASP A 30 -21.26 4.67 3.39
N ALA A 31 -20.90 3.48 2.90
CA ALA A 31 -19.62 3.20 2.24
C ALA A 31 -19.66 3.37 0.72
N ARG A 32 -20.78 3.81 0.14
CA ARG A 32 -20.83 4.09 -1.30
C ARG A 32 -19.82 5.18 -1.65
N GLY A 33 -18.92 4.86 -2.59
CA GLY A 33 -17.85 5.76 -3.03
C GLY A 33 -16.51 5.56 -2.33
N PHE A 34 -16.45 4.74 -1.27
CA PHE A 34 -15.18 4.27 -0.71
C PHE A 34 -14.64 3.11 -1.54
N ASP A 35 -13.35 3.15 -1.88
CA ASP A 35 -12.66 2.12 -2.66
C ASP A 35 -11.35 1.74 -1.96
N TYR A 36 -11.37 0.62 -1.25
CA TYR A 36 -10.24 0.16 -0.44
C TYR A 36 -8.93 0.05 -1.25
N SER A 37 -9.02 -0.40 -2.51
CA SER A 37 -7.86 -0.60 -3.39
C SER A 37 -7.10 0.70 -3.70
N LYS A 38 -7.78 1.85 -3.63
CA LYS A 38 -7.20 3.18 -3.82
C LYS A 38 -6.44 3.70 -2.61
N HIS A 39 -6.74 3.18 -1.42
CA HIS A 39 -6.18 3.64 -0.16
C HIS A 39 -5.11 2.70 0.40
N PHE A 40 -5.26 1.40 0.13
CA PHE A 40 -4.44 0.37 0.74
C PHE A 40 -3.95 -0.62 -0.31
N LEU A 41 -2.71 -1.10 -0.15
CA LEU A 41 -2.25 -2.31 -0.82
C LEU A 41 -2.91 -3.49 -0.10
N SER A 42 -3.69 -4.28 -0.83
CA SER A 42 -4.07 -5.60 -0.32
C SER A 42 -2.80 -6.43 -0.17
N GLU A 43 -2.67 -7.21 0.89
CA GLU A 43 -1.56 -8.15 1.01
C GLU A 43 -1.52 -9.11 -0.20
N GLY A 44 -2.67 -9.47 -0.76
CA GLY A 44 -2.77 -10.23 -2.01
C GLY A 44 -2.26 -9.49 -3.25
N GLU A 45 -2.31 -8.15 -3.29
CA GLU A 45 -1.65 -7.34 -4.32
C GLU A 45 -0.13 -7.29 -4.11
N LEU A 46 0.31 -7.18 -2.86
CA LEU A 46 1.73 -7.20 -2.48
C LEU A 46 2.40 -8.54 -2.83
N PHE A 47 1.65 -9.62 -2.66
CA PHE A 47 2.06 -10.99 -3.00
C PHE A 47 1.54 -11.45 -4.36
N ASN A 48 1.03 -10.52 -5.19
CA ASN A 48 0.42 -10.87 -6.46
C ASN A 48 1.37 -11.76 -7.27
N SER A 49 0.85 -12.92 -7.64
CA SER A 49 1.57 -14.05 -8.25
C SER A 49 2.55 -13.64 -9.35
N GLY A 50 2.26 -12.61 -10.15
CA GLY A 50 3.15 -12.11 -11.19
C GLY A 50 4.48 -11.56 -10.67
N ALA A 51 4.45 -10.66 -9.68
CA ALA A 51 5.66 -10.07 -9.09
C ALA A 51 6.46 -11.13 -8.33
N THR A 52 5.77 -12.00 -7.59
CA THR A 52 6.38 -13.15 -6.90
C THR A 52 7.02 -14.14 -7.87
N LEU A 53 6.40 -14.43 -9.01
CA LEU A 53 6.96 -15.28 -10.06
C LEU A 53 8.16 -14.62 -10.74
N TRP A 54 8.10 -13.32 -11.03
CA TRP A 54 9.25 -12.56 -11.55
C TRP A 54 10.41 -12.55 -10.56
N ALA A 55 10.14 -12.37 -9.27
CA ALA A 55 11.11 -12.48 -8.19
C ALA A 55 11.79 -13.85 -8.23
N LEU A 56 11.00 -14.92 -8.25
CA LEU A 56 11.48 -16.30 -8.28
C LEU A 56 12.31 -16.60 -9.52
N LEU A 57 11.89 -16.14 -10.70
CA LEU A 57 12.61 -16.30 -11.96
C LEU A 57 13.87 -15.44 -12.05
N SER A 58 13.95 -14.35 -11.29
CA SER A 58 15.13 -13.48 -11.24
C SER A 58 16.26 -14.04 -10.37
N ILE A 59 15.97 -14.96 -9.43
CA ILE A 59 16.97 -15.54 -8.51
C ILE A 59 18.12 -16.24 -9.28
N PRO A 60 17.87 -17.11 -10.27
CA PRO A 60 18.95 -17.73 -11.04
C PRO A 60 19.82 -16.71 -11.80
N LEU A 61 19.21 -15.68 -12.39
CA LEU A 61 19.90 -14.60 -13.10
C LEU A 61 20.77 -13.78 -12.14
N PHE A 62 20.24 -13.46 -10.96
CA PHE A 62 20.96 -12.74 -9.92
C PHE A 62 22.19 -13.54 -9.44
N LEU A 63 22.04 -14.85 -9.19
CA LEU A 63 23.14 -15.72 -8.79
C LEU A 63 24.22 -15.81 -9.90
N LEU A 64 23.80 -15.84 -11.16
CA LEU A 64 24.73 -15.81 -12.31
C LEU A 64 25.49 -14.49 -12.40
N PHE A 65 24.84 -13.34 -12.24
CA PHE A 65 25.54 -12.05 -12.24
C PHE A 65 26.43 -11.86 -11.02
N TRP A 66 26.01 -12.37 -9.86
CA TRP A 66 26.81 -12.35 -8.64
C TRP A 66 28.07 -13.20 -8.78
N THR A 67 27.97 -14.40 -9.35
CA THR A 67 29.13 -15.27 -9.62
C THR A 67 30.08 -14.65 -10.64
N ILE A 68 29.58 -14.02 -11.71
CA ILE A 68 30.41 -13.27 -12.68
C ILE A 68 31.14 -12.11 -11.99
N LYS A 69 30.44 -11.35 -11.15
CA LYS A 69 31.04 -10.25 -10.38
C LYS A 69 32.15 -10.75 -9.45
N PHE A 70 31.91 -11.88 -8.77
CA PHE A 70 32.90 -12.51 -7.89
C PHE A 70 34.13 -12.99 -8.66
N LEU A 71 33.94 -13.74 -9.76
CA LEU A 71 35.03 -14.27 -10.60
C LEU A 71 35.86 -13.18 -11.28
N THR A 72 35.24 -12.03 -11.57
CA THR A 72 35.92 -10.90 -12.21
C THR A 72 36.51 -9.91 -11.20
N PHE A 73 36.49 -10.23 -9.91
CA PHE A 73 36.91 -9.34 -8.82
C PHE A 73 36.26 -7.95 -8.92
N GLY A 74 34.99 -7.91 -9.32
CA GLY A 74 34.22 -6.67 -9.48
C GLY A 74 34.54 -5.85 -10.71
N LYS A 75 35.40 -6.32 -11.64
CA LYS A 75 35.67 -5.63 -12.91
C LYS A 75 34.45 -5.59 -13.84
N LEU A 76 33.57 -6.60 -13.75
CA LEU A 76 32.28 -6.63 -14.43
C LEU A 76 31.16 -6.64 -13.39
N ASP A 77 30.37 -5.56 -13.37
CA ASP A 77 29.20 -5.44 -12.48
C ASP A 77 27.91 -5.37 -13.28
N LEU A 78 27.36 -6.55 -13.57
CA LEU A 78 26.09 -6.72 -14.30
C LEU A 78 24.87 -6.53 -13.38
N MET A 79 25.07 -6.34 -12.08
CA MET A 79 24.00 -6.11 -11.09
C MET A 79 23.33 -4.74 -11.26
N LYS A 80 23.89 -3.86 -12.11
CA LYS A 80 23.33 -2.53 -12.41
C LYS A 80 22.09 -2.56 -13.30
N PHE A 81 21.79 -3.70 -13.93
CA PHE A 81 20.55 -3.85 -14.67
C PHE A 81 19.37 -3.89 -13.70
N LYS A 82 18.44 -2.93 -13.83
CA LYS A 82 17.15 -2.99 -13.13
C LYS A 82 16.31 -4.10 -13.78
N PHE A 83 16.12 -5.19 -13.05
CA PHE A 83 15.23 -6.29 -13.45
C PHE A 83 13.79 -6.10 -13.00
N TRP A 84 13.54 -5.11 -12.15
CA TRP A 84 12.21 -4.82 -11.61
C TRP A 84 11.55 -3.66 -12.37
N PRO A 85 10.27 -3.77 -12.75
CA PRO A 85 9.51 -2.61 -13.16
C PRO A 85 9.40 -1.60 -12.00
N ASP A 86 9.47 -0.30 -12.30
CA ASP A 86 9.20 0.73 -11.30
C ASP A 86 7.69 0.65 -10.94
N GLU A 87 7.40 0.33 -9.68
CA GLU A 87 6.03 0.28 -9.15
C GLU A 87 5.54 1.70 -8.84
N ASP A 88 4.87 2.31 -9.82
CA ASP A 88 4.19 3.60 -9.62
C ASP A 88 2.81 3.37 -8.97
N HIS A 89 2.83 3.06 -7.67
CA HIS A 89 1.61 2.96 -6.86
C HIS A 89 1.36 4.26 -6.10
N TYR A 90 0.89 5.30 -6.81
CA TYR A 90 0.32 6.47 -6.13
C TYR A 90 -1.03 6.09 -5.53
N LYS A 91 -1.05 5.70 -4.25
CA LYS A 91 -2.28 5.42 -3.49
C LYS A 91 -2.69 6.65 -2.68
N ALA A 92 -3.99 6.94 -2.65
CA ALA A 92 -4.53 8.06 -1.88
C ALA A 92 -4.51 7.68 -0.40
N ASP A 93 -3.62 8.29 0.37
CA ASP A 93 -3.40 7.90 1.77
C ASP A 93 -4.55 8.36 2.69
N LEU A 94 -5.20 7.42 3.40
CA LEU A 94 -6.33 7.68 4.31
C LEU A 94 -5.81 8.11 5.71
N THR A 95 -6.42 9.11 6.34
CA THR A 95 -6.10 9.55 7.71
C THR A 95 -7.21 9.23 8.71
N PHE A 96 -6.90 9.21 10.00
CA PHE A 96 -7.92 9.13 11.05
C PHE A 96 -8.88 10.35 10.99
N GLY A 97 -8.40 11.51 10.53
CA GLY A 97 -9.23 12.68 10.29
C GLY A 97 -10.29 12.48 9.19
N ASP A 98 -9.97 11.68 8.18
CA ASP A 98 -10.94 11.29 7.13
C ASP A 98 -11.98 10.31 7.69
N MET A 99 -11.56 9.37 8.56
CA MET A 99 -12.48 8.49 9.27
C MET A 99 -13.43 9.29 10.18
N LEU A 100 -12.93 10.27 10.92
CA LEU A 100 -13.77 11.14 11.74
C LEU A 100 -14.74 11.96 10.88
N THR A 101 -14.28 12.44 9.73
CA THR A 101 -15.14 13.14 8.76
C THR A 101 -16.26 12.23 8.28
N TRP A 102 -15.95 10.99 7.91
CA TRP A 102 -16.93 9.98 7.51
C TRP A 102 -17.94 9.69 8.63
N TYR A 103 -17.48 9.54 9.87
CA TYR A 103 -18.35 9.38 11.02
C TYR A 103 -19.33 10.55 11.19
N LEU A 104 -18.83 11.79 11.09
CA LEU A 104 -19.63 13.00 11.28
C LEU A 104 -20.64 13.25 10.15
N THR A 105 -20.28 12.92 8.91
CA THR A 105 -21.15 13.14 7.73
C THR A 105 -22.07 11.95 7.44
N GLY A 106 -21.78 10.77 8.00
CA GLY A 106 -22.44 9.51 7.70
C GLY A 106 -22.09 8.93 6.32
N LYS A 107 -21.21 9.58 5.53
CA LYS A 107 -20.84 9.20 4.17
C LYS A 107 -19.36 9.39 3.92
N TYR A 108 -18.75 8.53 3.10
CA TYR A 108 -17.33 8.67 2.79
C TYR A 108 -17.04 10.01 2.08
N LYS A 109 -16.20 10.83 2.71
CA LYS A 109 -15.65 12.09 2.21
C LYS A 109 -14.28 12.35 2.84
N LEU A 110 -13.37 12.94 2.08
CA LEU A 110 -12.09 13.36 2.64
C LEU A 110 -12.28 14.60 3.53
N ARG A 111 -11.45 14.73 4.56
CA ARG A 111 -11.51 15.85 5.51
C ARG A 111 -11.34 17.20 4.83
N ASN A 112 -10.51 17.27 3.78
CA ASN A 112 -10.29 18.49 3.01
C ASN A 112 -11.48 18.89 2.13
N GLU A 113 -12.47 18.02 1.93
CA GLU A 113 -13.69 18.27 1.16
C GLU A 113 -14.84 18.81 2.03
N VAL A 114 -14.67 18.82 3.35
CA VAL A 114 -15.73 19.17 4.30
C VAL A 114 -15.28 20.32 5.19
N LYS A 115 -16.13 21.36 5.28
CA LYS A 115 -15.93 22.49 6.19
C LYS A 115 -16.83 22.32 7.41
N PHE A 116 -16.23 22.10 8.56
CA PHE A 116 -16.94 22.08 9.84
C PHE A 116 -17.11 23.51 10.37
N ILE A 117 -18.31 23.84 10.83
CA ILE A 117 -18.61 25.08 11.52
C ILE A 117 -18.84 24.71 12.99
N CYS A 118 -17.94 25.12 13.86
CA CYS A 118 -18.10 24.97 15.30
C CYS A 118 -18.77 26.24 15.83
N ASN A 119 -19.92 26.08 16.48
CA ASN A 119 -20.60 27.14 17.23
C ASN A 119 -20.13 27.14 18.68
#